data_AF-A0A556B001-F1
#
_entry.id   AF-A0A556B001-F1
#
_cell.length_a   1.000
_cell.length_b   1.000
_cell.length_c   1.000
_cell.angle_alpha   90.00
_cell.angle_beta   90.00
_cell.angle_gamma   90.00
#
_symmetry.space_group_name_H-M   'P 1'
#
loop_
_entity.id
_entity.type
_entity.pdbx_description
1 polymer ?
#
loop_
_entity_poly.entity_id
_entity_poly.type
_entity_poly.pdbx_seq_one_letter_code
_entity_poly.pdbx_strand_id
1 'polypeptide(L)' 'CSQSIMKGLFQNWKSFFASLKDYKKNPNKYAGPPRIPKYIRSSEKEILYTNQDCIIKNDRFLKFPKT' A
#
# COMPACT_ATOMS: atom_id res chain seq x y z
N CYS A 1 -13.82 -1.80 -14.63
CA CYS A 1 -12.35 -1.92 -14.54
C CYS A 1 -11.88 -1.57 -13.13
N SER A 2 -10.97 -2.34 -12.55
CA SER A 2 -10.57 -2.27 -11.12
C SER A 2 -9.66 -1.07 -10.81
N GLN A 3 -10.24 0.13 -10.67
CA GLN A 3 -9.51 1.38 -10.36
C GLN A 3 -8.65 1.27 -9.09
N SER A 4 -9.10 0.53 -8.08
CA SER A 4 -8.37 0.33 -6.82
C SER A 4 -7.05 -0.42 -7.02
N ILE A 5 -7.02 -1.40 -7.92
CA ILE A 5 -5.80 -2.16 -8.26
C ILE A 5 -4.77 -1.23 -8.93
N MET A 6 -5.21 -0.41 -9.89
CA MET A 6 -4.34 0.56 -10.54
C MET A 6 -3.78 1.61 -9.57
N LYS A 7 -4.61 2.11 -8.64
CA LYS A 7 -4.17 3.04 -7.59
C LYS A 7 -3.07 2.40 -6.72
N GLY A 8 -3.26 1.16 -6.27
CA GLY A 8 -2.26 0.43 -5.50
C GLY A 8 -0.95 0.23 -6.28
N LEU A 9 -1.03 -0.14 -7.56
CA LEU A 9 0.13 -0.28 -8.42
C LEU A 9 0.93 1.02 -8.52
N PHE A 10 0.28 2.14 -8.84
CA PHE A 10 0.95 3.42 -8.96
C PHE A 10 1.57 3.90 -7.65
N GLN A 11 0.88 3.68 -6.52
CA GLN A 11 1.40 4.03 -5.21
C GLN A 11 2.66 3.23 -4.87
N ASN A 12 2.66 1.92 -5.15
CA ASN A 12 3.82 1.05 -4.94
C ASN A 12 5.03 1.50 -5.74
N TRP A 13 4.85 1.84 -7.03
CA TRP A 13 5.94 2.34 -7.86
C TRP A 13 6.46 3.71 -7.43
N LYS A 14 5.57 4.65 -7.08
CA LYS A 14 5.97 5.96 -6.53
C LYS A 14 6.79 5.81 -5.27
N SER A 15 6.35 4.96 -4.34
CA SER A 15 7.06 4.65 -3.09
C SER A 15 8.43 4.04 -3.34
N PHE A 16 8.53 3.10 -4.29
CA PHE A 16 9.80 2.48 -4.67
C PHE A 16 10.82 3.51 -5.17
N PHE A 17 10.45 4.38 -6.11
CA PHE A 17 11.37 5.39 -6.63
C PHE A 17 11.74 6.45 -5.59
N ALA A 18 10.80 6.84 -4.71
CA ALA A 18 11.09 7.73 -3.59
C ALA A 18 12.11 7.10 -2.63
N SER A 19 11.91 5.83 -2.26
CA SER A 19 12.82 5.08 -1.41
C SER A 19 14.19 4.89 -2.05
N LEU A 20 14.25 4.65 -3.36
CA LEU A 20 15.51 4.54 -4.09
C LEU A 20 16.29 5.86 -4.09
N LYS A 21 15.60 7.00 -4.21
CA LYS A 21 16.22 8.33 -4.15
C LYS A 21 16.73 8.64 -2.74
N ASP A 22 15.98 8.30 -1.70
CA ASP A 22 16.39 8.50 -0.31
C ASP A 22 17.54 7.56 0.07
N TYR A 23 17.51 6.29 -0.36
CA TYR A 23 18.60 5.33 -0.16
C TYR A 23 19.93 5.83 -0.74
N LYS A 24 19.91 6.46 -1.93
CA LYS A 24 21.11 7.08 -2.52
C LYS A 24 21.71 8.20 -1.67
N LYS A 25 20.89 8.90 -0.89
CA LYS A 25 21.33 9.99 0.00
C LYS A 25 21.71 9.49 1.38
N ASN A 26 20.95 8.54 1.90
CA ASN A 26 21.00 8.06 3.28
C ASN A 26 21.04 6.52 3.32
N PRO A 27 22.13 5.87 2.84
CA PRO A 27 22.18 4.42 2.74
C PRO A 27 22.07 3.74 4.12
N ASN A 28 22.62 4.34 5.17
CA ASN A 28 22.61 3.80 6.54
C ASN A 28 21.22 3.76 7.19
N LYS A 29 20.23 4.48 6.65
CA LYS A 29 18.84 4.46 7.14
C LYS A 29 18.14 3.13 6.81
N TYR A 30 18.66 2.39 5.84
CA TYR A 30 18.04 1.17 5.32
C TYR A 30 18.94 -0.03 5.62
N ALA A 31 18.33 -1.18 5.93
CA ALA A 31 19.05 -2.44 6.06
C ALA A 31 19.64 -2.95 4.71
N GLY A 32 19.22 -2.36 3.60
CA GLY A 32 19.70 -2.70 2.27
C GLY A 32 18.99 -1.91 1.17
N PRO A 33 19.36 -2.14 -0.11
CA PRO A 33 18.77 -1.41 -1.23
C PRO A 33 17.27 -1.73 -1.39
N PRO A 34 16.43 -0.71 -1.68
CA PRO A 34 15.02 -0.92 -1.97
C PRO A 34 14.81 -1.95 -3.08
N ARG A 35 13.90 -2.90 -2.86
CA ARG A 35 13.58 -3.95 -3.82
C ARG A 35 12.46 -3.52 -4.76
N ILE A 36 12.58 -3.93 -6.02
CA ILE A 36 11.58 -3.67 -7.04
C ILE A 36 10.24 -4.33 -6.66
N PRO A 37 9.08 -3.65 -6.82
CA PRO A 37 7.78 -4.27 -6.64
C PRO A 37 7.61 -5.45 -7.60
N LYS A 38 7.20 -6.61 -7.07
CA LYS A 38 6.94 -7.82 -7.86
C LYS A 38 5.47 -8.18 -7.85
N TYR A 39 5.06 -8.94 -8.87
CA TYR A 39 3.78 -9.63 -8.86
C TYR A 39 3.68 -10.58 -7.68
N ILE A 40 2.48 -10.65 -7.10
CA ILE A 40 2.16 -11.58 -6.04
C ILE A 40 2.07 -13.01 -6.60
N ARG A 41 2.55 -13.99 -5.82
CA ARG A 41 2.35 -15.42 -6.09
C ARG A 41 1.39 -16.09 -5.11
N SER A 42 1.14 -15.48 -3.95
CA SER A 42 0.11 -15.92 -3.01
C SER A 42 -1.29 -15.57 -3.52
N SER A 43 -2.31 -16.22 -2.96
CA SER A 43 -3.72 -15.90 -3.24
C SER A 43 -4.08 -14.49 -2.77
N GLU A 44 -3.44 -14.01 -1.71
CA GLU A 44 -3.78 -12.75 -1.04
C GLU A 44 -2.53 -11.95 -0.71
N LYS A 45 -2.64 -10.60 -0.84
CA LYS A 45 -1.55 -9.65 -0.53
C LYS A 45 -1.93 -8.67 0.56
N GLU A 46 -3.01 -7.96 0.32
CA GLU A 46 -3.40 -6.74 1.00
C GLU A 46 -4.90 -6.58 0.82
N ILE A 47 -5.56 -6.17 1.90
CA ILE A 47 -6.99 -5.88 1.92
C ILE A 47 -7.12 -4.37 2.05
N LEU A 48 -7.74 -3.74 1.06
CA LEU A 48 -7.99 -2.31 1.03
C LEU A 48 -9.46 -2.06 1.38
N TYR A 49 -9.70 -1.35 2.48
CA TYR A 49 -11.01 -0.80 2.79
C TYR A 49 -11.07 0.67 2.39
N THR A 50 -12.15 1.04 1.71
CA THR A 50 -12.47 2.42 1.39
C THR A 50 -13.63 2.91 2.26
N ASN A 51 -13.85 4.22 2.29
CA ASN A 51 -14.99 4.79 3.02
C ASN A 51 -16.36 4.37 2.44
N GLN A 52 -16.39 3.70 1.29
CA GLN A 52 -17.60 3.06 0.75
C GLN A 52 -17.87 1.70 1.39
N ASP A 53 -16.80 1.01 1.83
CA ASP A 53 -16.86 -0.32 2.43
C ASP A 53 -17.07 -0.24 3.95
N CYS A 54 -16.53 0.79 4.61
CA CYS A 54 -16.51 0.92 6.07
C CYS A 54 -16.60 2.38 6.53
N ILE A 55 -17.17 2.57 7.72
CA ILE A 55 -17.15 3.86 8.43
C ILE A 55 -16.38 3.69 9.73
N ILE A 56 -15.52 4.65 10.07
CA ILE A 56 -14.85 4.70 11.36
C ILE A 56 -15.83 5.27 12.40
N LYS A 57 -16.11 4.50 13.46
CA LYS A 57 -16.96 4.90 14.58
C LYS A 57 -16.11 5.20 15.81
N ASN A 58 -16.46 6.29 16.50
CA ASN A 58 -15.83 6.76 17.73
C ASN A 58 -14.28 6.82 17.60
N ASP A 59 -13.80 7.14 16.40
CA ASP A 59 -12.38 7.19 16.03
C ASP A 59 -11.55 5.94 16.38
N ARG A 60 -12.22 4.79 16.59
CA ARG A 60 -11.59 3.58 17.11
C ARG A 60 -12.05 2.29 16.43
N PHE A 61 -13.29 2.22 15.95
CA PHE A 61 -13.88 0.97 15.46
C PHE A 61 -14.26 1.08 13.98
N LEU A 62 -13.92 0.07 13.18
CA LEU A 62 -14.43 -0.07 11.82
C LEU A 62 -15.84 -0.68 11.84
N LYS A 63 -16.82 0.04 11.31
CA LYS A 63 -18.19 -0.44 11.12
C LYS A 63 -18.43 -0.76 9.66
N PHE A 64 -18.67 -2.03 9.36
CA PHE A 64 -19.16 -2.50 8.07
C PHE A 64 -20.67 -2.20 7.90
N PRO A 65 -21.16 -1.97 6.66
CA PRO A 65 -22.58 -1.91 6.39
C PRO A 65 -23.25 -3.22 6.82
N LYS A 66 -24.42 -3.12 7.46
CA LYS A 66 -25.24 -4.31 7.72
C LYS A 66 -25.81 -4.77 6.38
N THR A 67 -25.74 -6.07 6.10
CA THR A 67 -26.57 -6.73 5.07
C THR A 67 -28.04 -6.58 5.39
#